data_AF-A0A2T1K646-F1
#
_entry.id   AF-A0A2T1K646-F1
#
_cell.length_a   1.000
_cell.length_b   1.000
_cell.length_c   1.000
_cell.angle_alpha   90.00
_cell.angle_beta   90.00
_cell.angle_gamma   90.00
#
_symmetry.space_group_name_H-M   'P 1'
#
loop_
_entity.id
_entity.type
_entity.pdbx_description
1 polymer ?
#
loop_
_entity_poly.entity_id
_entity_poly.type
_entity_poly.pdbx_seq_one_letter_code
_entity_poly.pdbx_strand_id
1 'polypeptide(L)'
;MNRYKTEEARARQNARAGKTPAESAELDQQETLQASIYELARTIHIERFPEEYDHYYDSIADASDRTSGINPMSKEYIERVTAKRKKEGVSPLAENGLPTANDTWEIVLAEAERQLQPK
;
A
#
# COMPACT_ATOMS: atom_id res chain seq x y z
N MET A 1 -5.75 -25.02 9.42
CA MET A 1 -4.72 -23.97 9.38
C MET A 1 -3.88 -24.20 8.14
N ASN A 2 -3.65 -23.19 7.30
CA ASN A 2 -2.79 -23.34 6.11
C ASN A 2 -1.30 -23.20 6.51
N ARG A 3 -0.38 -23.62 5.64
CA ARG A 3 1.07 -23.57 5.91
C ARG A 3 1.54 -22.17 6.32
N TYR A 4 1.05 -21.13 5.64
CA TYR A 4 1.37 -19.74 5.94
C TYR A 4 1.06 -19.37 7.41
N LYS A 5 -0.18 -19.62 7.85
CA LYS A 5 -0.60 -19.33 9.24
C LYS A 5 0.19 -20.15 10.27
N THR A 6 0.59 -21.37 9.93
CA THR A 6 1.44 -22.20 10.80
C THR A 6 2.84 -21.60 10.95
N GLU A 7 3.45 -21.13 9.85
CA GLU A 7 4.76 -20.48 9.90
C GLU A 7 4.73 -19.13 10.62
N GLU A 8 3.66 -18.34 10.42
CA GLU A 8 3.44 -17.08 11.12
C GLU A 8 3.30 -17.30 12.64
N ALA A 9 2.52 -18.31 13.06
CA ALA A 9 2.38 -18.67 14.46
C ALA A 9 3.71 -19.14 15.09
N ARG A 10 4.52 -19.90 14.34
CA ARG A 10 5.87 -20.31 14.78
C ARG A 10 6.81 -19.11 14.92
N ALA A 11 6.81 -18.19 13.95
CA ALA A 11 7.60 -16.97 14.02
C ALA A 11 7.20 -16.13 15.23
N ARG A 12 5.89 -15.98 15.48
CA ARG A 12 5.34 -15.28 16.64
C ARG A 12 5.83 -15.89 17.96
N GLN A 13 5.77 -17.23 18.06
CA GLN A 13 6.25 -17.98 19.22
C GLN A 13 7.76 -17.82 19.43
N ASN A 14 8.55 -17.93 18.36
CA ASN A 14 10.01 -17.77 18.41
C ASN A 14 10.41 -16.35 18.84
N ALA A 15 9.71 -15.32 18.36
CA ALA A 15 9.97 -13.93 18.75
C ALA A 15 9.71 -13.66 20.24
N ARG A 16 8.89 -14.48 20.88
CA ARG A 16 8.50 -14.39 22.31
C ARG A 16 9.28 -15.36 23.20
N ALA A 17 10.04 -16.29 22.61
CA ALA A 17 10.83 -17.25 23.35
C ALA A 17 11.92 -16.51 24.16
N GLY A 18 11.94 -16.75 25.47
CA GLY A 18 12.92 -16.12 26.39
C GLY A 18 12.62 -14.67 26.77
N LYS A 19 11.51 -14.07 26.30
CA LYS A 19 11.05 -12.75 26.74
C LYS A 19 10.25 -12.85 28.03
N THR A 20 10.33 -11.81 28.86
CA THR A 20 9.42 -11.64 29.99
C THR A 20 7.99 -11.37 29.52
N PRO A 21 6.98 -11.55 30.40
CA PRO A 21 5.60 -11.16 30.09
C PRO A 21 5.47 -9.68 29.69
N ALA A 22 6.25 -8.80 30.33
CA ALA A 22 6.25 -7.36 30.03
C ALA A 22 6.80 -7.07 28.62
N GLU A 23 7.94 -7.64 28.25
CA GLU A 23 8.52 -7.48 26.91
C GLU A 23 7.66 -8.09 25.81
N SER A 24 6.98 -9.21 26.09
CA SER A 24 6.04 -9.82 25.15
C SER A 24 4.80 -8.93 24.94
N ALA A 25 4.30 -8.31 26.01
CA ALA A 25 3.18 -7.37 25.94
C ALA A 25 3.55 -6.08 25.20
N GLU A 26 4.77 -5.56 25.40
CA GLU A 26 5.28 -4.42 24.64
C GLU A 26 5.38 -4.74 23.15
N LEU A 27 5.89 -5.93 22.79
CA LEU A 27 5.93 -6.40 21.41
C LEU A 27 4.52 -6.49 20.80
N ASP A 28 3.55 -7.04 21.53
CA ASP A 28 2.16 -7.11 21.06
C ASP A 28 1.55 -5.71 20.85
N GLN A 29 1.88 -4.72 21.70
CA GLN A 29 1.45 -3.33 21.51
C GLN A 29 2.08 -2.70 20.27
N GLN A 30 3.38 -2.91 20.05
CA GLN A 30 4.09 -2.43 18.87
C GLN A 30 3.52 -3.05 17.59
N GLU A 31 3.30 -4.37 17.57
CA GLU A 31 2.67 -5.06 16.43
C GLU A 31 1.26 -4.53 16.16
N THR A 32 0.46 -4.28 17.22
CA THR A 32 -0.90 -3.73 17.10
C THR A 32 -0.89 -2.30 16.54
N LEU A 33 0.01 -1.45 17.02
CA LEU A 33 0.18 -0.09 16.52
C LEU A 33 0.63 -0.10 15.06
N GLN A 34 1.61 -0.93 14.72
CA GLN A 34 2.10 -1.07 13.35
C GLN A 34 1.00 -1.55 12.39
N ALA A 35 0.21 -2.53 12.81
CA ALA A 35 -0.94 -3.00 12.02
C ALA A 35 -1.96 -1.87 11.82
N SER A 36 -2.24 -1.07 12.86
CA SER A 36 -3.18 0.07 12.76
C SER A 36 -2.68 1.15 11.80
N ILE A 37 -1.38 1.47 11.84
CA ILE A 37 -0.72 2.39 10.90
C ILE A 37 -0.86 1.87 9.47
N TYR A 38 -0.58 0.60 9.24
CA TYR A 38 -0.66 0.00 7.91
C TYR A 38 -2.10 0.00 7.35
N GLU A 39 -3.10 -0.32 8.18
CA GLU A 39 -4.51 -0.28 7.80
C GLU A 39 -4.98 1.13 7.43
N LEU A 40 -4.56 2.14 8.21
CA LEU A 40 -4.86 3.54 7.94
C LEU A 40 -4.17 4.00 6.65
N ALA A 41 -2.88 3.71 6.48
CA ALA A 41 -2.12 4.03 5.27
C ALA A 41 -2.78 3.43 4.04
N ARG A 42 -3.22 2.16 4.09
CA ARG A 42 -3.94 1.53 2.99
C ARG A 42 -5.24 2.24 2.65
N THR A 43 -6.01 2.63 3.67
CA THR A 43 -7.28 3.34 3.47
C THR A 43 -7.04 4.68 2.77
N ILE A 44 -6.07 5.47 3.26
CA ILE A 44 -5.68 6.74 2.66
C ILE A 44 -5.17 6.52 1.23
N HIS A 45 -4.37 5.48 0.98
CA HIS A 45 -3.83 5.19 -0.34
C HIS A 45 -4.93 4.93 -1.38
N ILE A 46 -5.91 4.11 -1.04
CA ILE A 46 -7.02 3.76 -1.93
C ILE A 46 -7.86 5.01 -2.25
N GLU A 47 -8.15 5.83 -1.24
CA GLU A 47 -8.96 7.05 -1.42
C GLU A 47 -8.20 8.14 -2.19
N ARG A 48 -6.91 8.31 -1.89
CA ARG A 48 -6.09 9.39 -2.41
C ARG A 48 -5.45 9.07 -3.74
N PHE A 49 -5.11 7.82 -4.03
CA PHE A 49 -4.51 7.36 -5.29
C PHE A 49 -5.28 6.19 -5.92
N PRO A 50 -6.60 6.32 -6.15
CA PRO A 50 -7.42 5.25 -6.71
C PRO A 50 -6.93 4.79 -8.09
N GLU A 51 -6.30 5.68 -8.86
CA GLU A 51 -5.77 5.39 -10.19
C GLU A 51 -4.73 4.25 -10.21
N GLU A 52 -4.04 3.97 -9.10
CA GLU A 52 -3.05 2.89 -9.03
C GLU A 52 -3.71 1.50 -9.01
N TYR A 53 -5.02 1.45 -8.76
CA TYR A 53 -5.82 0.24 -8.69
C TYR A 53 -6.74 0.05 -9.91
N ASP A 54 -6.72 0.95 -10.90
CA ASP A 54 -7.59 0.87 -12.09
C ASP A 54 -7.46 -0.48 -12.80
N HIS A 55 -6.23 -1.02 -12.86
CA HIS A 55 -5.92 -2.29 -13.52
C HIS A 55 -6.62 -3.52 -12.90
N TYR A 56 -7.11 -3.43 -11.66
CA TYR A 56 -7.91 -4.49 -11.04
C TYR A 56 -9.27 -4.68 -11.72
N TYR A 57 -9.73 -3.67 -12.47
CA TYR A 57 -10.99 -3.69 -13.22
C TYR A 57 -10.80 -3.85 -14.72
N ASP A 58 -9.57 -4.12 -15.17
CA ASP A 58 -9.27 -4.34 -16.58
C ASP A 58 -10.03 -5.56 -17.12
N SER A 59 -10.58 -5.42 -18.33
CA SER A 59 -10.92 -6.58 -19.13
C SER A 59 -9.66 -7.29 -19.64
N ILE A 60 -9.82 -8.48 -20.25
CA ILE A 60 -8.71 -9.19 -20.89
C ILE A 60 -8.05 -8.31 -21.98
N ALA A 61 -8.85 -7.51 -22.69
CA ALA A 61 -8.34 -6.60 -23.72
C ALA A 61 -7.52 -5.46 -23.10
N ASP A 62 -8.06 -4.80 -22.05
CA ASP A 62 -7.37 -3.71 -21.35
C ASP A 62 -6.03 -4.17 -20.75
N ALA A 63 -6.01 -5.36 -20.14
CA ALA A 63 -4.79 -5.96 -19.62
C ALA A 63 -3.78 -6.26 -20.74
N SER A 64 -4.25 -6.69 -21.91
CA SER A 64 -3.40 -6.91 -23.10
C SER A 64 -2.81 -5.60 -23.63
N ASP A 65 -3.60 -4.51 -23.64
CA ASP A 65 -3.12 -3.19 -24.03
C ASP A 65 -2.01 -2.72 -23.08
N ARG A 66 -2.22 -2.87 -21.75
CA ARG A 66 -1.19 -2.49 -20.76
C ARG A 66 0.11 -3.26 -20.90
N THR A 67 0.04 -4.56 -21.18
CA THR A 67 1.25 -5.38 -21.43
C THR A 67 1.98 -4.95 -22.69
N SER A 68 1.27 -4.35 -23.65
CA SER A 68 1.84 -3.74 -24.86
C SER A 68 2.30 -2.30 -24.66
N GLY A 69 2.26 -1.76 -23.43
CA GLY A 69 2.66 -0.39 -23.13
C GLY A 69 1.55 0.66 -23.35
N ILE A 70 0.33 0.23 -23.67
CA ILE A 70 -0.79 1.12 -24.00
C ILE A 70 -1.69 1.28 -22.78
N ASN A 71 -1.98 2.51 -22.38
CA ASN A 71 -2.96 2.79 -21.34
C ASN A 71 -4.39 2.73 -21.93
N PRO A 72 -5.27 1.82 -21.46
CA PRO A 72 -6.64 1.69 -21.97
C PRO A 72 -7.56 2.86 -21.56
N MET A 73 -7.11 3.71 -20.63
CA MET A 73 -7.90 4.84 -20.14
C MET A 73 -8.02 5.97 -21.17
N SER A 74 -9.10 6.75 -21.07
CA SER A 74 -9.31 7.90 -21.95
C SER A 74 -8.20 8.95 -21.78
N LYS A 75 -7.93 9.71 -22.84
CA LYS A 75 -6.93 10.78 -22.81
C LYS A 75 -7.24 11.82 -21.72
N GLU A 76 -8.51 12.19 -21.56
CA GLU A 76 -8.96 13.15 -20.55
C GLU A 76 -8.71 12.62 -19.13
N TYR A 77 -8.90 11.32 -18.91
CA TYR A 77 -8.59 10.67 -17.63
C TYR A 77 -7.09 10.72 -17.33
N ILE A 78 -6.26 10.35 -18.32
CA ILE A 78 -4.80 10.34 -18.20
C ILE A 78 -4.26 11.74 -17.88
N GLU A 79 -4.76 12.77 -18.57
CA GLU A 79 -4.36 14.16 -18.33
C GLU A 79 -4.73 14.63 -16.92
N ARG A 80 -5.94 14.30 -16.46
CA ARG A 80 -6.41 14.62 -15.10
C ARG A 80 -5.54 13.95 -14.02
N VAL A 81 -5.23 12.67 -14.18
CA VAL A 81 -4.36 11.92 -13.25
C VAL A 81 -2.95 12.49 -13.26
N THR A 82 -2.39 12.77 -14.44
CA THR A 82 -1.05 13.37 -14.58
C THR A 82 -0.98 14.73 -13.87
N ALA A 83 -1.98 15.59 -14.06
CA ALA A 83 -2.05 16.88 -13.40
C ALA A 83 -2.17 16.76 -11.87
N LYS A 84 -2.99 15.82 -11.39
CA LYS A 84 -3.12 15.52 -9.95
C LYS A 84 -1.78 15.05 -9.36
N ARG A 85 -1.14 14.05 -9.95
CA ARG A 85 0.14 13.50 -9.47
C ARG A 85 1.25 14.56 -9.45
N LYS A 86 1.31 15.40 -10.48
CA LYS A 86 2.22 16.55 -10.52
C LYS A 86 1.93 17.56 -9.39
N LYS A 87 0.66 17.87 -9.11
CA LYS A 87 0.27 18.76 -8.02
C LYS A 87 0.64 18.20 -6.65
N GLU A 88 0.52 16.88 -6.49
CA GLU A 88 0.86 16.17 -5.24
C GLU A 88 2.37 15.90 -5.09
N GLY A 89 3.16 16.15 -6.14
CA GLY A 89 4.61 15.97 -6.10
C GLY A 89 5.04 14.50 -6.16
N VAL A 90 4.20 13.62 -6.71
CA VAL A 90 4.49 12.18 -6.85
C VAL A 90 4.84 11.83 -8.29
N SER A 91 5.54 10.72 -8.45
CA SER A 91 6.05 10.19 -9.71
C SER A 91 4.90 9.94 -10.69
N PRO A 92 5.06 10.25 -11.98
CA PRO A 92 4.04 9.95 -12.97
C PRO A 92 3.84 8.44 -13.13
N LEU A 93 2.66 8.07 -13.63
CA LEU A 93 2.41 6.70 -14.08
C LEU A 93 3.18 6.41 -15.37
N ALA A 94 3.48 5.14 -15.63
CA ALA A 94 4.04 4.69 -16.89
C ALA A 94 3.05 4.87 -18.06
N GLU A 95 3.53 4.66 -19.28
CA GLU A 95 2.71 4.75 -20.50
C GLU A 95 1.53 3.78 -20.51
N ASN A 96 1.62 2.66 -19.77
CA ASN A 96 0.53 1.70 -19.57
C ASN A 96 -0.38 2.02 -18.37
N GLY A 97 -0.19 3.17 -17.72
CA GLY A 97 -0.99 3.61 -16.58
C GLY A 97 -0.68 2.90 -15.26
N LEU A 98 0.46 2.22 -15.11
CA LEU A 98 0.88 1.60 -13.85
C LEU A 98 1.87 2.48 -13.07
N PRO A 99 1.89 2.40 -11.73
CA PRO A 99 2.86 3.13 -10.92
C PRO A 99 4.29 2.65 -11.21
N THR A 100 5.23 3.60 -11.22
CA THR A 100 6.66 3.36 -11.49
C THR A 100 7.54 3.46 -10.24
N ALA A 101 6.98 3.98 -9.16
CA ALA A 101 7.63 4.21 -7.88
C ALA A 101 6.65 3.94 -6.74
N ASN A 102 7.17 3.90 -5.51
CA ASN A 102 6.42 3.62 -4.29
C ASN A 102 6.18 4.89 -3.45
N ASP A 103 6.37 6.07 -4.03
CA ASP A 103 6.33 7.35 -3.33
C ASP A 103 4.94 7.72 -2.80
N THR A 104 3.89 7.34 -3.51
CA THR A 104 2.49 7.45 -3.05
C THR A 104 2.26 6.65 -1.76
N TRP A 105 2.77 5.43 -1.69
CA TRP A 105 2.72 4.60 -0.49
C TRP A 105 3.53 5.20 0.66
N GLU A 106 4.75 5.68 0.39
CA GLU A 106 5.62 6.30 1.40
C GLU A 106 4.96 7.54 2.03
N ILE A 107 4.33 8.38 1.22
CA ILE A 107 3.63 9.59 1.70
C ILE A 107 2.47 9.24 2.63
N VAL A 108 1.63 8.29 2.24
CA VAL A 108 0.45 7.90 3.05
C VAL A 108 0.84 7.10 4.29
N LEU A 109 1.93 6.33 4.23
CA LEU A 109 2.48 5.64 5.38
C LEU A 109 3.00 6.65 6.41
N ALA A 110 3.80 7.62 5.97
CA ALA A 110 4.29 8.70 6.84
C ALA A 110 3.12 9.55 7.39
N GLU A 111 2.04 9.71 6.63
CA GLU A 111 0.83 10.37 7.10
C GLU A 111 0.11 9.56 8.19
N ALA A 112 -0.10 8.26 7.97
CA ALA A 112 -0.72 7.37 8.95
C ALA A 112 0.10 7.26 10.25
N GLU A 113 1.42 7.19 10.13
CA GLU A 113 2.35 7.25 11.27
C GLU A 113 2.16 8.53 12.08
N ARG A 114 2.13 9.71 11.42
CA ARG A 114 1.89 10.99 12.10
C ARG A 114 0.53 11.07 12.80
N GLN A 115 -0.49 10.39 12.28
CA GLN A 115 -1.83 10.39 12.88
C GLN A 115 -1.94 9.48 14.10
N LEU A 116 -1.21 8.36 14.12
CA LEU A 116 -1.33 7.33 15.17
C LEU A 116 -0.16 7.30 16.15
N GLN A 117 0.97 7.94 15.85
CA GLN A 117 2.04 8.11 16.83
C GLN A 117 1.63 9.13 17.89
N PRO A 118 1.75 8.80 19.19
CA PRO A 118 1.54 9.77 20.25
C PRO A 118 2.59 10.87 20.15
N LYS A 119 2.15 12.13 20.31
CA LYS A 119 3.03 13.31 20.39
C LYS A 119 3.91 13.28 21.63
#